data_AF-A0A849CK67-F1
#
_entry.id   AF-A0A849CK67-F1
#
_cell.length_a   1.000
_cell.length_b   1.000
_cell.length_c   1.000
_cell.angle_alpha   90.00
_cell.angle_beta   90.00
_cell.angle_gamma   90.00
#
_symmetry.space_group_name_H-M   'P 1'
#
loop_
_entity.id
_entity.type
_entity.pdbx_description
1 polymer ?
#
loop_
_entity_poly.entity_id
_entity_poly.type
_entity_poly.pdbx_seq_one_letter_code
_entity_poly.pdbx_strand_id
1 'polypeptide(L)' 'MTNQTQLSTVQFHNQTLITFEQDNVQYVAMRPICENIGLDWAAQYSRINRDDVLSSIILMIRIVAEDGKNREMACFQLIT' A
#
# COMPACT_ATOMS: atom_id res chain seq x y z
N MET A 1 -15.73 12.55 -12.41
CA MET A 1 -15.70 11.07 -12.51
C MET A 1 -15.11 10.58 -11.20
N THR A 2 -15.93 9.99 -10.33
CA THR A 2 -15.45 9.40 -9.07
C THR A 2 -14.67 8.16 -9.41
N ASN A 3 -13.33 8.23 -9.38
CA ASN A 3 -12.48 7.04 -9.44
C ASN A 3 -12.79 6.21 -8.18
N GLN A 4 -13.72 5.26 -8.32
CA GLN A 4 -14.02 4.31 -7.26
C GLN A 4 -12.82 3.37 -7.16
N THR A 5 -12.00 3.58 -6.15
CA THR A 5 -10.91 2.68 -5.79
C THR A 5 -11.52 1.36 -5.34
N GLN A 6 -11.54 0.36 -6.23
CA GLN A 6 -12.08 -0.95 -5.91
C GLN A 6 -11.06 -1.72 -5.06
N LEU A 7 -11.45 -2.00 -3.81
CA LEU A 7 -10.67 -2.84 -2.90
C LEU A 7 -10.79 -4.31 -3.34
N SER A 8 -9.65 -4.99 -3.37
CA SER A 8 -9.50 -6.41 -3.65
C SER A 8 -8.63 -7.05 -2.57
N THR A 9 -8.61 -8.39 -2.51
CA THR A 9 -7.74 -9.11 -1.58
C THR A 9 -6.87 -10.11 -2.32
N VAL A 10 -5.63 -10.26 -1.89
CA VAL A 10 -4.68 -11.26 -2.42
C VAL A 10 -4.08 -12.07 -1.28
N GLN A 11 -3.87 -13.36 -1.50
CA GLN A 11 -3.22 -14.24 -0.54
C GLN A 11 -1.70 -14.17 -0.71
N PHE A 12 -1.00 -13.81 0.36
CA PHE A 12 0.47 -13.69 0.38
C PHE A 12 1.01 -14.22 1.71
N HIS A 13 1.92 -15.20 1.67
CA HIS A 13 2.54 -15.80 2.87
C HIS A 13 1.55 -16.11 4.00
N ASN A 14 0.48 -16.85 3.69
CA ASN A 14 -0.58 -17.24 4.64
C ASN A 14 -1.38 -16.07 5.23
N GLN A 15 -1.30 -14.88 4.62
CA GLN A 15 -2.02 -13.68 5.03
C GLN A 15 -2.85 -13.14 3.87
N THR A 16 -3.96 -12.49 4.21
CA THR A 16 -4.80 -11.76 3.26
C THR A 16 -4.34 -10.32 3.23
N LEU A 17 -3.83 -9.86 2.09
CA LEU A 17 -3.45 -8.48 1.88
C LEU A 17 -4.59 -7.74 1.19
N ILE A 18 -4.90 -6.55 1.69
CA ILE A 18 -5.83 -5.64 1.04
C ILE A 18 -5.06 -4.90 -0.05
N THR A 19 -5.55 -4.99 -1.28
CA THR A 19 -5.01 -4.30 -2.45
C THR A 19 -6.08 -3.45 -3.08
N PHE A 20 -5.68 -2.53 -3.95
CA PHE A 20 -6.62 -1.82 -4.80
C PHE A 20 -6.07 -1.73 -6.20
N GLU A 21 -6.98 -1.65 -7.16
CA GLU A 21 -6.62 -1.44 -8.56
C GLU A 21 -6.77 0.04 -8.90
N GLN A 22 -5.76 0.59 -9.56
CA GLN A 22 -5.82 1.89 -10.19
C GLN A 22 -5.09 1.83 -11.52
N ASP A 23 -5.72 2.31 -12.59
CA ASP A 23 -5.13 2.35 -13.94
C ASP A 23 -4.63 0.97 -14.41
N ASN A 24 -5.39 -0.09 -14.10
CA ASN A 24 -5.05 -1.49 -14.44
C ASN A 24 -3.76 -2.00 -13.74
N VAL A 25 -3.34 -1.33 -12.68
CA VAL A 25 -2.20 -1.69 -11.83
C VAL A 25 -2.71 -1.97 -10.41
N GLN A 26 -2.28 -3.10 -9.85
CA GLN A 26 -2.61 -3.47 -8.48
C GLN A 26 -1.58 -2.89 -7.52
N TYR A 27 -2.05 -2.24 -6.46
CA TYR A 27 -1.23 -1.64 -5.42
C TYR A 27 -1.53 -2.29 -4.07
N VAL A 28 -0.50 -2.36 -3.24
CA VAL A 28 -0.60 -2.87 -1.87
C VAL A 28 -0.12 -1.82 -0.87
N ALA A 29 -0.91 -1.61 0.19
CA ALA A 29 -0.51 -0.72 1.28
C ALA A 29 0.51 -1.43 2.18
N MET A 30 1.67 -0.80 2.39
CA MET A 30 2.76 -1.44 3.15
C MET A 30 2.59 -1.37 4.65
N ARG A 31 1.93 -0.33 5.16
CA ARG A 31 1.75 -0.16 6.60
C ARG A 31 1.00 -1.33 7.26
N PRO A 32 -0.17 -1.78 6.76
CA PRO A 32 -0.85 -2.95 7.31
C PRO A 32 0.01 -4.23 7.26
N ILE A 33 0.83 -4.40 6.22
CA ILE A 33 1.75 -5.54 6.11
C ILE A 33 2.76 -5.49 7.25
N CYS A 34 3.47 -4.37 7.41
CA CYS A 34 4.47 -4.20 8.45
C CYS A 34 3.88 -4.44 9.85
N GLU A 35 2.72 -3.85 10.15
CA GLU A 35 2.06 -4.01 11.44
C GLU A 35 1.62 -5.47 11.68
N ASN A 36 1.07 -6.15 10.66
CA ASN A 36 0.62 -7.54 10.79
C ASN A 36 1.74 -8.54 11.07
N ILE A 37 2.95 -8.30 10.54
CA ILE A 37 4.12 -9.14 10.79
C ILE A 37 4.97 -8.67 11.99
N GLY A 38 4.47 -7.70 12.76
CA GLY A 38 5.13 -7.20 13.98
C GLY A 38 6.33 -6.30 13.73
N LEU A 39 6.43 -5.66 12.57
CA LEU A 39 7.47 -4.68 12.24
C LEU A 39 6.99 -3.26 12.52
N ASP A 40 7.90 -2.44 13.06
CA ASP A 40 7.67 -1.00 13.21
C ASP A 40 7.61 -0.31 11.85
N TRP A 41 6.45 0.28 11.54
CA TRP A 41 6.21 0.96 10.27
C TRP A 41 7.16 2.13 10.05
N ALA A 42 7.41 2.96 11.07
CA ALA A 42 8.24 4.17 10.91
C ALA A 42 9.70 3.80 10.55
N ALA A 43 10.24 2.78 11.20
CA ALA A 43 11.55 2.23 10.90
C ALA A 43 11.63 1.65 9.49
N GLN A 44 10.61 0.89 9.05
CA GLN A 44 10.57 0.33 7.70
C GLN A 44 10.41 1.40 6.63
N TYR A 45 9.56 2.40 6.86
CA TYR A 45 9.41 3.54 5.96
C TYR A 45 10.73 4.32 5.82
N SER A 46 11.47 4.52 6.91
CA SER A 46 12.81 5.12 6.85
C SER A 46 13.82 4.25 6.09
N ARG A 47 13.71 2.92 6.13
CA ARG A 47 14.57 2.01 5.35
C ARG A 47 14.23 2.08 3.86
N ILE A 48 12.94 2.09 3.52
CA ILE A 48 12.47 2.23 2.14
C ILE A 48 13.00 3.53 1.52
N ASN A 49 12.89 4.66 2.23
CA ASN A 49 13.37 5.94 1.74
C ASN A 49 14.90 6.05 1.62
N ARG A 50 15.64 5.17 2.29
CA ARG A 50 17.12 5.11 2.20
C ARG A 50 17.62 4.18 1.10
N ASP A 51 16.74 3.35 0.56
CA ASP A 51 17.10 2.39 -0.48
C ASP A 51 16.82 3.01 -1.86
N ASP A 52 17.82 3.05 -2.73
CA ASP A 52 17.74 3.72 -4.03
C ASP A 52 16.67 3.10 -4.95
N VAL A 53 16.40 1.80 -4.81
CA VAL A 53 15.39 1.11 -5.62
C VAL A 53 14.02 1.31 -5.00
N LEU A 54 13.87 1.01 -3.71
CA LEU A 54 12.56 1.07 -3.05
C LEU A 54 12.02 2.49 -2.95
N SER A 55 12.87 3.49 -2.75
CA SER A 55 12.48 4.91 -2.74
C SER A 55 11.98 5.38 -4.10
N SER A 56 12.44 4.78 -5.20
CA SER A 56 12.00 5.12 -6.56
C SER A 56 10.63 4.55 -6.93
N ILE A 57 10.21 3.46 -6.26
CA ILE A 57 8.97 2.74 -6.56
C ILE A 57 7.87 2.92 -5.50
N ILE A 58 8.19 3.50 -4.32
CA ILE A 58 7.18 3.78 -3.30
C ILE A 58 6.29 4.94 -3.75
N LEU A 59 4.97 4.74 -3.66
CA LEU A 59 3.97 5.71 -4.07
C LEU A 59 3.13 6.13 -2.87
N MET A 60 2.94 7.43 -2.70
CA MET A 60 1.98 7.97 -1.73
C MET A 60 0.63 8.15 -2.42
N ILE A 61 -0.30 7.25 -2.13
CA ILE A 61 -1.63 7.24 -2.74
C ILE A 61 -2.63 7.81 -1.75
N ARG A 62 -3.41 8.79 -2.22
CA ARG A 62 -4.47 9.42 -1.43
C ARG A 62 -5.77 8.66 -1.64
N ILE A 63 -6.22 7.97 -0.60
CA ILE A 63 -7.44 7.16 -0.61
C ILE A 63 -8.51 7.88 0.21
N VAL A 64 -9.74 7.88 -0.29
CA VAL A 64 -10.90 8.34 0.47
C VAL A 64 -11.41 7.17 1.30
N ALA A 65 -11.30 7.28 2.62
CA ALA A 65 -11.84 6.29 3.54
C ALA A 65 -13.38 6.35 3.58
N GLU A 66 -14.02 5.32 4.15
CA GLU A 66 -15.49 5.24 4.30
C GLU A 66 -16.08 6.43 5.06
N ASP A 67 -15.30 7.04 5.95
CA ASP A 67 -15.66 8.26 6.69
C ASP A 67 -15.54 9.56 5.85
N GLY A 68 -15.27 9.44 4.55
CA GLY A 68 -15.06 10.56 3.63
C GLY A 68 -13.73 11.30 3.83
N LYS A 69 -12.85 10.84 4.73
CA LYS A 69 -11.56 11.48 4.97
C LYS A 69 -10.52 10.97 4.01
N ASN A 70 -9.66 11.89 3.59
CA ASN A 70 -8.47 11.55 2.83
C ASN A 70 -7.42 10.93 3.77
N ARG A 71 -6.93 9.76 3.41
CA ARG A 71 -5.78 9.10 4.05
C ARG A 71 -4.70 8.96 3.00
N GLU A 72 -3.48 9.29 3.37
CA GLU A 72 -2.31 9.01 2.55
C GLU A 72 -1.75 7.65 2.94
N MET A 73 -1.56 6.78 1.97
CA MET A 73 -0.99 5.45 2.16
C MET A 73 0.26 5.29 1.31
N ALA A 74 1.32 4.82 1.95
CA ALA A 74 2.50 4.35 1.27
C ALA A 74 2.23 2.98 0.65
N CYS A 75 2.30 2.91 -0.66
CA CYS A 75 1.95 1.76 -1.46
C CYS A 75 3.11 1.33 -2.37
N PHE A 76 3.19 0.04 -2.63
CA PHE A 76 4.00 -0.50 -3.73
C PHE A 76 3.10 -1.10 -4.79
N GLN A 77 3.57 -1.04 -6.04
CA GLN A 77 2.98 -1.82 -7.12
C GLN A 77 3.22 -3.31 -6.84
N LEU A 78 2.14 -4.09 -6.90
CA LEU A 78 2.23 -5.54 -6.85
C LEU A 78 2.60 -6.06 -8.25
N ILE A 79 3.83 -6.52 -8.41
CA ILE A 79 4.28 -7.23 -9.61
C ILE A 79 3.93 -8.70 -9.40
N THR A 80 2.95 -9.21 -10.15
CA THR A 80 2.56 -10.62 -10.18
C THR A 80 3.35 -11.37 -11.25
#